data_AF-A0A0M2NNX1-F1
#
_entry.id   AF-A0A0M2NNX1-F1
#
_cell.length_a   1.000
_cell.length_b   1.000
_cell.length_c   1.000
_cell.angle_alpha   90.00
_cell.angle_beta   90.00
_cell.angle_gamma   90.00
#
_symmetry.space_group_name_H-M   'P 1'
#
loop_
_entity.id
_entity.type
_entity.pdbx_description
1 polymer ?
#
loop_
_entity_poly.entity_id
_entity_poly.type
_entity_poly.pdbx_seq_one_letter_code
_entity_poly.pdbx_strand_id
1 'polypeptide(L)'
;MGADGVQVAKDIHDMFRVHNLNADVLAASFKNSQQILNLCKHGIGAVTAAPDVLRALTYHDATFTAEENFTQDFYALVNEVKGTHLK
;
A
#
# COMPACT_ATOMS: atom_id res chain seq x y z
N MET A 1 7.70 15.91 -23.82
CA MET A 1 6.92 16.79 -22.93
C MET A 1 6.45 15.94 -21.76
N GLY A 2 7.12 16.01 -20.61
CA GLY A 2 6.80 15.18 -19.44
C GLY A 2 5.92 15.96 -18.48
N ALA A 3 4.61 15.75 -18.52
CA ALA A 3 3.71 16.27 -17.49
C ALA A 3 3.67 15.31 -16.30
N ASP A 4 3.75 15.83 -15.07
CA ASP A 4 3.56 15.04 -13.86
C ASP A 4 2.06 14.76 -13.66
N GLY A 5 1.61 13.59 -14.12
CA GLY A 5 0.22 13.16 -13.99
C GLY A 5 -0.26 13.05 -12.54
N VAL A 6 0.65 12.85 -11.57
CA VAL A 6 0.28 12.82 -10.14
C VAL A 6 -0.09 14.23 -9.69
N GLN A 7 0.71 15.24 -10.05
CA GLN A 7 0.41 16.62 -9.69
C GLN A 7 -0.91 17.09 -10.32
N VAL A 8 -1.13 16.77 -11.60
CA VAL A 8 -2.39 17.13 -12.28
C VAL A 8 -3.61 16.54 -11.57
N ALA A 9 -3.55 15.28 -11.13
CA ALA A 9 -4.66 14.66 -10.42
C ALA A 9 -4.94 15.32 -9.05
N LYS A 10 -3.89 15.75 -8.34
CA LYS A 10 -4.02 16.51 -7.08
C LYS A 10 -4.67 17.87 -7.31
N ASP A 11 -4.21 18.60 -8.32
CA ASP A 11 -4.75 19.92 -8.65
C ASP A 11 -6.25 19.84 -8.99
N ILE A 12 -6.67 18.81 -9.75
CA ILE A 12 -8.08 18.58 -10.07
C ILE A 12 -8.90 18.26 -8.82
N HIS A 13 -8.37 17.40 -7.93
CA HIS A 13 -9.04 17.08 -6.68
C HIS A 13 -9.22 18.32 -5.81
N ASP A 14 -8.18 19.13 -5.66
CA ASP A 14 -8.23 20.37 -4.88
C ASP A 14 -9.26 21.35 -5.48
N MET A 15 -9.31 21.47 -6.81
CA MET A 15 -10.33 22.28 -7.48
C MET A 15 -11.76 21.81 -7.14
N PHE A 16 -12.02 20.49 -7.11
CA PHE A 16 -13.34 19.96 -6.75
C PHE A 16 -13.69 20.26 -5.29
N ARG A 17 -12.72 20.18 -4.37
CA ARG A 17 -12.91 20.48 -2.95
C ARG A 17 -13.16 21.97 -2.71
N VAL A 18 -12.36 22.85 -3.32
CA VAL A 18 -12.51 24.31 -3.18
C VAL A 18 -13.87 24.80 -3.67
N HIS A 19 -14.42 24.20 -4.73
CA HIS A 19 -15.70 24.60 -5.31
C HIS A 19 -16.90 23.83 -4.76
N ASN A 20 -16.72 23.02 -3.71
CA ASN A 20 -17.76 22.18 -3.12
C ASN A 20 -18.52 21.32 -4.15
N LEU A 21 -17.81 20.79 -5.16
CA LEU A 21 -18.42 19.94 -6.16
C LEU A 21 -18.74 18.57 -5.55
N ASN A 22 -19.96 18.07 -5.84
CA ASN A 22 -20.36 16.70 -5.53
C ASN A 22 -19.77 15.72 -6.56
N ALA A 23 -18.46 15.74 -6.70
CA ALA A 23 -17.67 14.91 -7.61
C ALA A 23 -16.32 14.58 -6.96
N ASP A 24 -15.67 13.52 -7.44
CA ASP A 24 -14.30 13.18 -7.06
C ASP A 24 -13.49 12.70 -8.27
N VAL A 25 -12.18 12.61 -8.08
CA VAL A 25 -11.23 12.14 -9.08
C VAL A 25 -11.08 10.62 -8.98
N LEU A 26 -11.34 9.94 -10.10
CA LEU A 26 -10.95 8.55 -10.35
C LEU A 26 -9.65 8.56 -11.14
N ALA A 27 -8.51 8.50 -10.45
CA ALA A 27 -7.21 8.56 -11.10
C ALA A 27 -6.84 7.20 -11.74
N ALA A 28 -6.18 7.23 -12.90
CA ALA A 28 -5.92 6.07 -13.74
C ALA A 28 -4.54 6.13 -14.40
N SER A 29 -4.13 5.04 -15.06
CA SER A 29 -2.91 4.96 -15.89
C SER A 29 -1.60 5.07 -15.09
N PHE A 30 -1.50 4.31 -14.01
CA PHE A 30 -0.30 4.25 -13.18
C PHE A 30 0.76 3.30 -13.72
N LYS A 31 2.03 3.64 -13.49
CA LYS A 31 3.19 2.79 -13.81
C LYS A 31 3.79 2.14 -12.57
N ASN A 32 3.54 2.67 -11.38
CA ASN A 32 4.06 2.12 -10.12
C ASN A 32 3.16 2.45 -8.91
N SER A 33 3.37 1.73 -7.82
CA SER A 33 2.62 1.87 -6.56
C SER A 33 2.89 3.20 -5.84
N GLN A 34 4.06 3.83 -6.05
CA GLN A 34 4.40 5.12 -5.43
C GLN A 34 3.48 6.25 -5.92
N GLN A 35 3.10 6.25 -7.20
CA GLN A 35 2.13 7.20 -7.74
C GLN A 35 0.78 7.08 -7.05
N ILE A 36 0.30 5.84 -6.86
CA ILE A 36 -0.96 5.57 -6.15
C ILE A 36 -0.87 6.03 -4.69
N LEU A 37 0.21 5.65 -3.99
CA LEU A 37 0.43 6.05 -2.59
C LEU A 37 0.42 7.57 -2.42
N ASN A 38 1.03 8.32 -3.35
CA ASN A 38 1.05 9.78 -3.32
C ASN A 38 -0.34 10.40 -3.48
N LEU A 39 -1.22 9.79 -4.28
CA LEU A 39 -2.60 10.25 -4.46
C LEU A 39 -3.49 9.85 -3.28
N CYS A 40 -3.31 8.65 -2.73
CA CYS A 40 -3.99 8.23 -1.51
C CYS A 40 -3.66 9.16 -0.33
N LYS A 41 -2.38 9.54 -0.16
CA LYS A 41 -1.95 10.51 0.86
C LYS A 41 -2.57 11.90 0.66
N HIS A 42 -2.89 12.26 -0.58
CA HIS A 42 -3.54 13.53 -0.91
C HIS A 42 -5.06 13.51 -0.66
N GLY A 43 -5.66 12.32 -0.54
CA GLY A 43 -7.10 12.17 -0.34
C GLY A 43 -7.90 12.00 -1.62
N ILE A 44 -7.29 11.56 -2.73
CA ILE A 44 -8.00 11.27 -3.97
C ILE A 44 -9.16 10.29 -3.72
N GLY A 45 -10.33 10.52 -4.32
CA GLY A 45 -11.50 9.68 -4.04
C GLY A 45 -11.36 8.24 -4.48
N ALA A 46 -10.73 7.99 -5.63
CA ALA A 46 -10.55 6.63 -6.13
C ALA A 46 -9.36 6.49 -7.10
N VAL A 47 -8.89 5.25 -7.26
CA VAL A 47 -7.88 4.85 -8.24
C VAL A 47 -8.31 3.60 -9.01
N THR A 48 -7.98 3.56 -10.30
CA THR A 48 -8.03 2.34 -11.12
C THR A 48 -6.62 2.01 -11.60
N ALA A 49 -6.17 0.79 -11.36
CA ALA A 49 -4.81 0.35 -11.64
C ALA A 49 -4.78 -1.11 -12.05
N ALA A 50 -3.72 -1.49 -12.77
CA ALA A 50 -3.49 -2.88 -13.14
C ALA A 50 -3.23 -3.75 -11.89
N PRO A 51 -3.62 -5.04 -11.90
CA PRO A 51 -3.49 -5.91 -10.72
C PRO A 51 -2.07 -6.03 -10.16
N ASP A 52 -1.05 -5.95 -11.01
CA ASP A 52 0.36 -5.95 -10.61
C ASP A 52 0.75 -4.70 -9.81
N VAL A 53 0.31 -3.52 -10.23
CA VAL A 53 0.52 -2.27 -9.51
C VAL A 53 -0.18 -2.28 -8.15
N LEU A 54 -1.38 -2.84 -8.08
CA LEU A 54 -2.12 -2.99 -6.82
C LEU A 54 -1.43 -3.98 -5.87
N ARG A 55 -0.93 -5.12 -6.37
CA ARG A 55 -0.17 -6.08 -5.54
C ARG A 55 1.12 -5.46 -4.98
N ALA A 56 1.76 -4.56 -5.74
CA ALA A 56 2.94 -3.86 -5.28
C ALA A 56 2.68 -2.89 -4.11
N LEU A 57 1.41 -2.59 -3.76
CA LEU A 57 1.07 -1.81 -2.56
C LEU A 57 1.11 -2.65 -1.28
N THR A 58 0.91 -3.97 -1.38
CA THR A 58 0.83 -4.87 -0.22
C THR A 58 2.09 -5.71 -0.01
N TYR A 59 3.03 -5.65 -0.96
CA TYR A 59 4.25 -6.45 -0.94
C TYR A 59 5.42 -5.65 -0.35
N HIS A 60 6.06 -6.17 0.70
CA HIS A 60 7.26 -5.58 1.28
C HIS A 60 8.13 -6.66 1.92
N ASP A 61 9.41 -6.74 1.53
CA ASP A 61 10.35 -7.80 1.96
C ASP A 61 10.43 -7.92 3.49
N ALA A 62 10.50 -6.78 4.19
CA ALA A 62 10.56 -6.79 5.66
C ALA A 62 9.31 -7.41 6.33
N THR A 63 8.15 -7.39 5.67
CA THR A 63 6.94 -8.05 6.19
C THR A 63 7.08 -9.57 6.12
N PHE A 64 7.62 -10.09 5.02
CA PHE A 64 7.88 -11.53 4.87
C PHE A 64 8.98 -11.99 5.82
N THR A 65 10.07 -11.23 5.93
CA THR A 65 11.14 -11.53 6.90
C THR A 65 10.63 -11.52 8.34
N ALA A 66 9.74 -10.60 8.69
CA ALA A 66 9.13 -10.58 10.02
C ALA A 66 8.25 -11.81 10.27
N GLU A 67 7.43 -12.22 9.30
CA GLU A 67 6.63 -13.45 9.37
C GLU A 67 7.50 -14.69 9.58
N GLU A 68 8.57 -14.83 8.79
CA GLU A 68 9.51 -15.94 8.89
C GLU A 68 10.16 -15.97 10.27
N ASN A 69 10.65 -14.83 10.76
CA ASN A 69 11.29 -14.74 12.07
C ASN A 69 10.32 -15.12 13.19
N PHE A 70 9.10 -14.59 13.20
CA PHE A 70 8.09 -14.97 14.20
C PHE A 70 7.77 -16.46 14.17
N THR A 71 7.72 -17.05 12.97
CA THR A 71 7.48 -18.48 12.79
C THR A 71 8.63 -19.32 13.36
N GLN A 72 9.88 -18.93 13.11
CA GLN A 72 11.05 -19.63 13.65
C GLN A 72 11.12 -19.51 15.18
N ASP A 73 10.91 -18.31 15.72
CA ASP A 73 10.91 -18.08 17.17
C ASP A 73 9.82 -18.93 17.85
N PHE A 74 8.63 -19.02 17.24
CA PHE A 74 7.54 -19.85 17.76
C PHE A 74 7.92 -21.34 17.77
N TYR A 75 8.51 -21.86 16.69
CA TYR A 75 8.93 -23.26 16.65
C TYR A 75 10.08 -23.57 17.62
N ALA A 76 11.01 -22.63 17.80
CA ALA A 76 12.07 -22.76 18.80
C ALA A 76 11.47 -22.91 20.21
N LEU A 77 10.53 -22.04 20.58
CA LEU A 77 9.83 -22.10 21.86
C LEU A 77 9.06 -23.41 22.07
N VAL A 78 8.28 -23.86 21.07
CA VAL A 78 7.51 -25.10 21.17
C VAL A 78 8.41 -26.33 21.34
N ASN A 79 9.56 -26.35 20.67
CA ASN A 79 10.51 -27.45 20.77
C ASN A 79 11.23 -27.46 22.13
N GLU A 80 11.55 -26.29 22.69
CA GLU A 80 12.09 -26.18 24.05
C GLU A 80 11.12 -26.73 25.10
N VAL A 81 9.84 -26.38 25.00
CA VAL A 81 8.78 -26.87 25.90
C VAL A 81 8.54 -28.37 25.77
N LYS A 82 8.69 -28.95 24.56
CA LYS A 82 8.58 -30.41 24.36
C LYS A 82 9.82 -31.16 24.85
N GLY A 83 11.00 -30.56 24.72
CA GLY A 83 12.28 -31.13 25.17
C GLY A 83 12.47 -31.03 26.68
N THR A 84 11.81 -30.08 27.32
CA THR A 84 11.62 -30.08 28.77
C THR A 84 10.50 -31.06 29.10
N HIS A 85 10.87 -32.30 29.44
CA HIS A 85 10.00 -33.17 30.23
C HIS A 85 9.72 -32.47 31.57
N LEU A 86 8.75 -31.55 31.59
CA LEU A 86 8.11 -31.10 32.81
C LEU A 86 7.41 -32.33 33.38
N LYS A 87 8.04 -32.90 34.42
CA LYS A 87 7.40 -33.85 35.33
C LYS A 87 6.16 -33.22 35.96
#